data_AF-A0A4V1TGJ4-F1
#
_entry.id   AF-A0A4V1TGJ4-F1
#
_cell.length_a   1.000
_cell.length_b   1.000
_cell.length_c   1.000
_cell.angle_alpha   90.00
_cell.angle_beta   90.00
_cell.angle_gamma   90.00
#
_symmetry.space_group_name_H-M   'P 1'
#
loop_
_entity.id
_entity.type
_entity.pdbx_description
1 polymer ?
#
loop_
_entity_poly.entity_id
_entity_poly.type
_entity_poly.pdbx_seq_one_letter_code
_entity_poly.pdbx_strand_id
1 'polypeptide(L)' 'MTQHFRGFGLAAAIVLAGVGAAEAQFNQSEYTDMDLDLCTVVQSDDFGSTWACNGYKGIPVMVAEGDLRMMVSYG' A
#
# COMPACT_ATOMS: atom_id res chain seq x y z
N MET A 1 -48.51 -9.37 13.77
CA MET A 1 -47.43 -9.96 12.94
C MET A 1 -47.09 -8.99 11.82
N THR A 2 -46.47 -7.83 12.07
CA THR A 2 -46.13 -6.85 10.99
C THR A 2 -45.15 -5.72 11.37
N GLN A 3 -44.35 -5.82 12.44
CA GLN A 3 -43.52 -4.69 12.89
C GLN A 3 -41.99 -4.85 12.74
N HIS A 4 -41.46 -6.06 12.55
CA HIS A 4 -40.00 -6.27 12.50
C HIS A 4 -39.34 -5.96 11.15
N PHE A 5 -40.09 -5.95 10.04
CA PHE A 5 -39.52 -5.75 8.70
C PHE A 5 -39.13 -4.28 8.39
N ARG A 6 -39.68 -3.30 9.12
CA ARG A 6 -39.44 -1.87 8.86
C ARG A 6 -38.13 -1.34 9.47
N GLY A 7 -37.71 -1.90 10.61
CA GLY A 7 -36.48 -1.48 11.30
C GLY A 7 -35.19 -1.97 10.64
N PHE A 8 -35.24 -3.16 10.03
CA PHE A 8 -34.08 -3.76 9.37
C PHE A 8 -33.67 -3.01 8.09
N GLY A 9 -34.64 -2.48 7.33
CA GLY A 9 -34.37 -1.72 6.11
C GLY A 9 -33.66 -0.39 6.35
N LEU A 10 -33.97 0.31 7.46
CA LEU A 10 -33.36 1.59 7.80
C LEU A 10 -31.92 1.41 8.32
N ALA A 11 -31.67 0.35 9.11
CA ALA A 11 -30.35 0.04 9.63
C ALA A 11 -29.36 -0.33 8.52
N ALA A 12 -29.80 -1.10 7.51
CA ALA A 12 -28.96 -1.45 6.36
C ALA A 12 -28.57 -0.22 5.50
N ALA A 13 -29.48 0.75 5.35
CA ALA A 13 -29.22 1.97 4.56
C ALA A 13 -28.17 2.89 5.21
N ILE A 14 -28.07 2.92 6.54
CA ILE A 14 -27.08 3.73 7.28
C ILE A 14 -25.67 3.14 7.12
N VAL A 15 -25.53 1.81 7.08
CA VAL A 15 -24.23 1.15 6.90
C VAL A 15 -23.65 1.41 5.50
N LEU A 16 -24.51 1.47 4.47
CA LEU A 16 -24.10 1.77 3.09
C LEU A 16 -23.77 3.26 2.85
N ALA A 17 -24.31 4.17 3.65
CA ALA A 17 -24.01 5.61 3.56
C ALA A 17 -22.71 6.01 4.30
N GLY A 18 -22.16 5.13 5.15
CA GLY A 18 -20.94 5.38 5.94
C GLY A 18 -19.63 4.98 5.25
N VAL A 19 -19.68 4.36 4.07
CA VAL A 19 -18.47 4.13 3.28
C VAL A 19 -18.06 5.48 2.67
N GLY A 20 -17.01 6.08 3.23
CA GLY A 20 -16.49 7.37 2.76
C GLY A 20 -16.18 7.35 1.27
N ALA A 21 -16.22 8.53 0.64
CA ALA A 21 -15.86 8.68 -0.76
C ALA A 21 -14.46 8.08 -1.00
N ALA A 22 -14.37 7.11 -1.92
CA ALA A 22 -13.09 6.67 -2.44
C ALA A 22 -12.57 7.78 -3.35
N GLU A 23 -11.77 8.68 -2.78
CA GLU A 23 -11.07 9.72 -3.55
C GLU A 23 -10.09 9.05 -4.50
N ALA A 24 -10.33 9.19 -5.81
CA ALA A 24 -9.38 8.75 -6.81
C ALA A 24 -8.12 9.63 -6.69
N GLN A 25 -6.99 9.05 -6.28
CA GLN A 25 -5.73 9.78 -6.32
C GLN A 25 -5.38 10.14 -7.76
N PHE A 26 -4.92 11.37 -7.96
CA PHE A 26 -4.37 11.80 -9.24
C PHE A 26 -3.16 10.91 -9.59
N ASN A 27 -3.17 10.35 -10.80
CA ASN A 27 -2.02 9.66 -11.37
C ASN A 27 -0.98 10.72 -11.78
N GLN A 28 -0.06 11.02 -10.88
CA GLN A 28 1.04 11.95 -11.09
C GLN A 28 2.35 11.21 -10.89
N SER A 29 3.32 11.49 -11.74
CA SER A 29 4.70 11.05 -11.51
C SER A 29 5.29 11.86 -10.38
N GLU A 30 5.73 11.18 -9.33
CA GLU A 30 6.51 11.75 -8.24
C GLU A 30 7.93 11.21 -8.37
N TYR A 31 8.92 12.07 -8.21
CA TYR A 31 10.33 11.68 -8.23
C TYR A 31 10.83 11.65 -6.78
N THR A 32 11.22 10.48 -6.31
CA THR A 32 11.71 10.26 -4.95
C THR A 32 13.11 9.67 -4.98
N ASP A 33 13.97 10.14 -4.09
CA ASP A 33 15.25 9.52 -3.86
C ASP A 33 15.10 8.25 -3.01
N MET A 34 15.93 7.25 -3.30
CA MET A 34 16.00 5.99 -2.55
C MET A 34 17.25 6.00 -1.69
N ASP A 35 17.06 6.01 -0.37
CA ASP A 35 18.13 5.88 0.61
C ASP A 35 18.07 4.48 1.24
N LEU A 36 18.99 3.61 0.84
CA LEU A 36 19.03 2.20 1.29
C LEU A 36 19.49 2.05 2.74
N ASP A 37 20.14 3.06 3.31
CA ASP A 37 20.59 3.03 4.71
C ASP A 37 19.39 3.13 5.69
N LEU A 38 18.25 3.63 5.21
CA LEU A 38 16.99 3.71 5.96
C LEU A 38 16.14 2.43 5.85
N CYS A 39 16.55 1.47 5.02
CA CYS A 39 15.78 0.27 4.74
C CYS A 39 16.24 -0.92 5.59
N THR A 40 15.33 -1.89 5.79
CA THR A 40 15.68 -3.14 6.45
C THR A 40 16.32 -4.10 5.44
N VAL A 41 17.53 -4.57 5.72
CA VAL A 41 18.16 -5.63 4.91
C VAL A 41 17.42 -6.94 5.14
N VAL A 42 16.87 -7.51 4.07
CA VAL A 42 16.13 -8.77 4.08
C VAL A 42 17.06 -9.94 3.77
N GLN A 43 17.95 -9.76 2.81
CA GLN A 43 18.96 -10.72 2.42
C GLN A 43 20.20 -9.97 1.93
N SER A 44 21.38 -10.53 2.16
CA SER A 44 22.64 -10.05 1.63
C SER A 44 23.57 -11.23 1.37
N ASP A 45 24.28 -11.19 0.25
CA ASP A 45 25.34 -12.14 -0.12
C ASP A 45 26.45 -11.43 -0.90
N ASP A 46 27.45 -12.19 -1.34
CA ASP A 46 28.63 -11.66 -2.03
C ASP A 46 28.31 -11.01 -3.40
N PHE A 47 27.10 -11.20 -3.93
CA PHE A 47 26.68 -10.74 -5.25
C PHE A 47 25.56 -9.70 -5.23
N GLY A 48 25.00 -9.41 -4.05
CA GLY A 48 24.07 -8.32 -3.89
C GLY A 48 23.26 -8.38 -2.61
N SER A 49 22.18 -7.60 -2.56
CA SER A 49 21.36 -7.43 -1.36
C SER A 49 19.92 -7.07 -1.70
N THR A 50 19.01 -7.40 -0.80
CA THR A 50 17.60 -7.07 -0.89
C THR A 50 17.19 -6.27 0.33
N TRP A 51 16.46 -5.18 0.11
CA TRP A 51 15.99 -4.25 1.13
C TRP A 51 14.48 -4.12 1.10
N ALA A 52 13.88 -4.09 2.29
CA ALA A 52 12.50 -3.69 2.50
C ALA A 52 12.48 -2.23 2.97
N CYS A 53 11.84 -1.36 2.19
CA CYS A 53 11.76 0.08 2.40
C CYS A 53 10.30 0.49 2.63
N ASN A 54 10.07 1.48 3.50
CA ASN A 54 8.72 2.03 3.76
C ASN A 54 8.09 2.68 2.52
N GLY A 55 8.93 3.13 1.57
CA GLY A 55 8.52 3.77 0.32
C GLY A 55 7.77 5.09 0.49
N TYR A 56 7.07 5.51 -0.56
CA TYR A 56 6.40 6.81 -0.62
C TYR A 56 4.92 6.70 -0.25
N LYS A 57 4.42 7.64 0.57
CA LYS A 57 3.02 7.67 1.04
C LYS A 57 2.54 6.34 1.65
N GLY A 58 3.44 5.61 2.30
CA GLY A 58 3.14 4.33 2.94
C GLY A 58 2.96 3.16 1.96
N ILE A 59 3.34 3.32 0.69
CA ILE A 59 3.41 2.23 -0.28
C ILE A 59 4.78 1.56 -0.10
N PRO A 60 4.85 0.35 0.49
CA PRO A 60 6.11 -0.33 0.73
C PRO A 60 6.79 -0.68 -0.59
N VAL A 61 8.12 -0.67 -0.56
CA VAL A 61 8.96 -0.96 -1.73
C VAL A 61 10.00 -2.00 -1.35
N MET A 62 10.12 -3.01 -2.20
CA MET A 62 11.20 -3.98 -2.17
C MET A 62 12.22 -3.62 -3.24
N VAL A 63 13.47 -3.42 -2.83
CA VAL A 63 14.60 -3.17 -3.73
C VAL A 63 15.53 -4.36 -3.67
N ALA A 64 15.93 -4.88 -4.82
CA ALA A 64 16.93 -5.92 -4.93
C ALA A 64 18.06 -5.47 -5.85
N GLU A 65 19.28 -5.67 -5.40
CA GLU A 65 20.49 -5.55 -6.22
C GLU A 65 21.06 -6.94 -6.46
N GLY A 66 21.50 -7.17 -7.68
CA GLY A 66 22.37 -8.28 -8.00
C GLY A 66 22.99 -8.09 -9.37
N ASP A 67 24.28 -8.37 -9.50
CA ASP A 67 25.00 -8.26 -10.77
C ASP A 67 24.86 -6.86 -11.39
N LEU A 68 25.03 -5.81 -10.58
CA LEU A 68 24.94 -4.40 -10.97
C LEU A 68 23.58 -3.98 -11.55
N ARG A 69 22.53 -4.77 -11.29
CA ARG A 69 21.16 -4.49 -11.74
C ARG A 69 20.25 -4.28 -10.54
N MET A 70 19.41 -3.24 -10.64
CA MET A 70 18.38 -2.95 -9.65
C MET A 70 17.04 -3.51 -10.10
N MET A 71 16.34 -4.16 -9.18
CA MET A 71 14.92 -4.50 -9.27
C MET A 71 14.17 -3.72 -8.20
N VAL A 72 13.03 -3.15 -8.59
CA VAL A 72 12.13 -2.42 -7.68
C VAL A 72 10.73 -2.99 -7.82
N SER A 73 10.13 -3.38 -6.70
CA SER A 73 8.77 -3.88 -6.61
C SER A 73 7.99 -3.09 -5.56
N TYR A 74 6.71 -2.82 -5.84
CA TYR A 74 5.82 -2.03 -4.98
C TYR A 74 4.67 -2.91 -4.49
N GLY A 75 4.30 -2.78 -3.22
CA GLY A 75 3.13 -3.47 -2.63
C GLY A 75 3.47 -4.45 -1.53
#